data_AF-A0A969RQX7-F1
#
_entry.id   AF-A0A969RQX7-F1
#
_cell.length_a   1.000
_cell.length_b   1.000
_cell.length_c   1.000
_cell.angle_alpha   90.00
_cell.angle_beta   90.00
_cell.angle_gamma   90.00
#
_symmetry.space_group_name_H-M   'P 1'
#
loop_
_entity.id
_entity.type
_entity.pdbx_description
1 polymer ?
#
loop_
_entity_poly.entity_id
_entity_poly.type
_entity_poly.pdbx_seq_one_letter_code
_entity_poly.pdbx_strand_id
1 'polypeptide(L)'
;MTTFKYRGAEYNLEPTSPPEQHQADRTAQYRGQTYQVADENASVPQPVMGMIYRGVSYRTSPSNGSTVIRSKEDARSVKPTPIQTQLSSLAGPRPGGSAELHRRNLLQSLQRRLAIAKAKGDRYLMLQLQEELEVLTGAVLSKSCGENASILYRLID
;
A
#
# COMPACT_ATOMS: atom_id res chain seq x y z
N MET A 1 -25.80 25.91 10.20
CA MET A 1 -25.46 24.90 9.18
C MET A 1 -24.59 25.58 8.14
N THR A 2 -23.31 25.23 8.06
CA THR A 2 -22.38 25.83 7.10
C THR A 2 -22.47 25.08 5.78
N THR A 3 -23.14 25.68 4.80
CA THR A 3 -23.21 25.18 3.43
C THR A 3 -21.96 25.59 2.67
N PHE A 4 -21.21 24.62 2.15
CA PHE A 4 -20.06 24.89 1.28
C PHE A 4 -20.45 24.68 -0.19
N LYS A 5 -20.01 25.57 -1.08
CA LYS A 5 -20.30 25.48 -2.52
C LYS A 5 -19.01 25.26 -3.30
N TYR A 6 -18.90 24.11 -3.96
CA TYR A 6 -17.73 23.78 -4.80
C TYR A 6 -18.22 23.41 -6.21
N ARG A 7 -17.65 24.07 -7.24
CA ARG A 7 -18.06 23.93 -8.66
C ARG A 7 -19.57 24.04 -8.91
N GLY A 8 -20.25 24.94 -8.19
CA GLY A 8 -21.68 25.19 -8.36
C GLY A 8 -22.60 24.17 -7.67
N ALA A 9 -22.06 23.07 -7.13
CA ALA A 9 -22.81 22.13 -6.31
C ALA A 9 -22.74 22.53 -4.82
N GLU A 10 -23.88 22.46 -4.15
CA GLU A 10 -24.01 22.76 -2.73
C GLU A 10 -23.83 21.49 -1.92
N TYR A 11 -22.91 21.54 -0.96
CA TYR A 11 -22.58 20.44 -0.08
C TYR A 11 -23.11 20.76 1.32
N ASN A 12 -24.00 19.89 1.80
CA ASN A 12 -24.39 19.84 3.20
C ASN A 12 -23.40 18.94 3.92
N LEU A 13 -22.45 19.53 4.63
CA LEU A 13 -21.66 18.79 5.60
C LEU A 13 -22.53 18.54 6.83
N GLU A 14 -23.03 17.32 6.98
CA GLU A 14 -23.47 16.84 8.28
C GLU A 14 -22.23 16.45 9.07
N PRO A 15 -21.95 17.10 10.22
CA PRO A 15 -20.84 16.69 11.07
C PRO A 15 -21.20 15.34 11.69
N THR A 16 -20.75 14.26 11.05
CA THR A 16 -20.72 12.94 11.68
C THR A 16 -19.92 13.07 12.96
N SER A 17 -20.57 12.87 14.10
CA SER A 17 -19.89 12.79 15.39
C SER A 17 -18.75 11.76 15.27
N PRO A 18 -17.53 12.06 15.75
CA PRO A 18 -16.44 11.11 15.68
C PRO A 18 -16.90 9.80 16.33
N PRO A 19 -16.61 8.64 15.74
CA PRO A 19 -16.95 7.37 16.34
C PRO A 19 -16.33 7.31 17.74
N GLU A 20 -17.12 6.87 18.72
CA GLU A 20 -16.69 6.69 20.11
C GLU A 20 -15.48 5.74 20.10
N GLN A 21 -14.30 6.30 20.36
CA GLN A 21 -13.05 5.55 20.37
C GLN A 21 -13.03 4.73 21.66
N HIS A 22 -13.41 3.46 21.58
CA HIS A 22 -13.20 2.51 22.67
C HIS A 22 -11.69 2.40 22.93
N GLN A 23 -11.25 2.98 24.03
CA GLN A 23 -9.87 2.89 24.49
C GLN A 23 -9.61 1.43 24.88
N ALA A 24 -8.67 0.77 24.19
CA ALA A 24 -8.35 -0.62 24.45
C ALA A 24 -7.76 -0.77 25.86
N ASP A 25 -8.33 -1.69 26.65
CA ASP A 25 -7.90 -2.01 28.02
C ASP A 25 -6.74 -3.03 27.99
N ARG A 26 -5.62 -2.63 27.39
CA ARG A 26 -4.39 -3.43 27.34
C ARG A 26 -3.35 -2.82 28.25
N THR A 27 -3.00 -3.57 29.28
CA THR A 27 -1.94 -3.19 30.23
C THR A 27 -0.66 -3.97 29.93
N ALA A 28 0.47 -3.26 29.93
CA ALA A 28 1.80 -3.86 29.88
C ALA A 28 2.51 -3.66 31.22
N GLN A 29 3.43 -4.56 31.55
CA GLN A 29 4.25 -4.49 32.76
C GLN A 29 5.71 -4.23 32.40
N TYR A 30 6.32 -3.22 33.02
CA TYR A 30 7.74 -2.94 32.91
C TYR A 30 8.32 -2.62 34.29
N ARG A 31 9.35 -3.37 34.71
CA ARG A 31 10.03 -3.23 36.02
C ARG A 31 9.07 -3.14 37.23
N GLY A 32 8.01 -3.95 37.22
CA GLY A 32 7.03 -4.01 38.30
C GLY A 32 5.99 -2.88 38.30
N GLN A 33 6.00 -1.99 37.30
CA GLN A 33 4.96 -0.99 37.08
C GLN A 33 4.08 -1.36 35.90
N THR A 34 2.77 -1.14 36.03
CA THR A 34 1.78 -1.34 34.97
C THR A 34 1.55 -0.03 34.20
N TYR A 35 1.53 -0.12 32.87
CA TYR A 35 1.26 1.00 31.98
C TYR A 35 0.14 0.62 31.01
N GLN A 36 -0.70 1.60 30.70
CA GLN A 36 -1.72 1.45 29.65
C GLN A 36 -1.05 1.59 28.29
N VAL A 37 -1.23 0.60 27.43
CA VAL A 37 -0.69 0.59 26.07
C VAL A 37 -1.85 0.79 25.10
N ALA A 38 -1.79 1.87 24.34
CA ALA A 38 -2.74 2.09 23.27
C ALA A 38 -2.53 1.03 22.17
N ASP A 39 -3.62 0.44 21.69
CA ASP A 39 -3.58 -0.41 20.50
C ASP A 39 -3.37 0.48 19.26
N GLU A 40 -2.10 0.68 18.88
CA GLU A 40 -1.72 1.42 17.66
C GLU A 40 -2.24 0.75 16.37
N ASN A 41 -2.67 -0.52 16.46
CA ASN A 41 -3.20 -1.32 15.35
C ASN A 41 -4.74 -1.38 15.30
N ALA A 42 -5.46 -0.54 16.05
CA ALA A 42 -6.91 -0.47 15.92
C ALA A 42 -7.27 0.01 14.51
N SER A 43 -7.68 -0.91 13.64
CA SER A 43 -8.09 -0.58 12.28
C SER A 43 -9.31 0.35 12.34
N VAL A 44 -9.14 1.59 11.88
CA VAL A 44 -10.26 2.54 11.76
C VAL A 44 -11.32 1.89 10.84
N PRO A 45 -12.58 1.74 11.28
CA PRO A 45 -13.62 1.16 10.46
C PRO A 45 -13.82 2.03 9.22
N GLN A 46 -13.53 1.48 8.04
CA GLN A 46 -13.72 2.21 6.80
C GLN A 46 -15.23 2.35 6.51
N PRO A 47 -15.72 3.56 6.18
CA PRO A 47 -17.11 3.74 5.81
C PRO A 47 -17.42 2.97 4.52
N VAL A 48 -18.52 2.22 4.56
CA VAL A 48 -19.00 1.46 3.42
C VAL A 48 -19.81 2.39 2.53
N MET A 49 -19.24 2.77 1.39
CA MET A 49 -19.86 3.69 0.43
C MET A 49 -20.21 2.96 -0.86
N GLY A 50 -21.44 3.18 -1.33
CA GLY A 50 -21.88 2.76 -2.66
C GLY A 50 -21.49 3.82 -3.69
N MET A 51 -20.89 3.40 -4.80
CA MET A 51 -20.53 4.27 -5.92
C MET A 51 -21.07 3.67 -7.23
N ILE A 52 -21.42 4.52 -8.20
CA ILE A 52 -21.82 4.08 -9.54
C ILE A 52 -20.84 4.67 -10.55
N TYR A 53 -20.17 3.83 -11.32
CA TYR A 53 -19.26 4.27 -12.39
C TYR A 53 -19.62 3.54 -13.69
N ARG A 54 -19.90 4.30 -14.76
CA ARG A 54 -20.32 3.78 -16.08
C ARG A 54 -21.48 2.75 -16.01
N GLY A 55 -22.47 3.00 -15.15
CA GLY A 55 -23.62 2.11 -14.96
C GLY A 55 -23.36 0.87 -14.10
N VAL A 56 -22.14 0.70 -13.57
CA VAL A 56 -21.79 -0.42 -12.68
C VAL A 56 -21.72 0.07 -11.24
N SER A 57 -22.40 -0.64 -10.33
CA SER A 57 -22.35 -0.38 -8.90
C SER A 57 -21.13 -1.01 -8.23
N TYR A 58 -20.38 -0.20 -7.50
CA TYR A 58 -19.25 -0.56 -6.67
C TYR A 58 -19.57 -0.31 -5.21
N ARG A 59 -18.98 -1.11 -4.31
CA ARG A 59 -19.06 -0.90 -2.87
C ARG A 59 -17.69 -1.07 -2.23
N THR A 60 -17.30 -0.12 -1.38
CA THR A 60 -16.10 -0.26 -0.55
C THR A 60 -16.36 -1.30 0.54
N SER A 61 -15.56 -2.35 0.57
CA SER A 61 -15.58 -3.35 1.65
C SER A 61 -14.60 -2.92 2.75
N PRO A 62 -14.91 -3.14 4.04
CA PRO A 62 -13.98 -2.86 5.14
C PRO A 62 -12.67 -3.67 5.03
N SER A 63 -12.66 -4.74 4.23
CA SER A 63 -11.45 -5.50 3.88
C SER A 63 -10.89 -4.96 2.55
N ASN A 64 -10.08 -3.89 2.60
CA ASN A 64 -9.16 -3.39 1.56
C ASN A 64 -9.45 -3.83 0.10
N GLY A 65 -10.67 -3.60 -0.37
CA GLY A 65 -11.10 -4.07 -1.69
C GLY A 65 -12.44 -3.47 -2.10
N SER A 66 -12.51 -2.94 -3.31
CA SER A 66 -13.79 -2.60 -3.92
C SER A 66 -14.41 -3.88 -4.47
N THR A 67 -15.66 -4.13 -4.12
CA THR A 67 -16.43 -5.25 -4.68
C THR A 67 -17.42 -4.70 -5.69
N VAL A 68 -17.48 -5.32 -6.86
CA VAL A 68 -18.51 -5.03 -7.87
C VAL A 68 -19.79 -5.69 -7.38
N ILE A 69 -20.82 -4.90 -7.09
CA ILE A 69 -22.14 -5.43 -6.80
C ILE A 69 -22.75 -5.79 -8.16
N ARG A 70 -22.87 -7.09 -8.45
CA ARG A 70 -23.77 -7.57 -9.51
C ARG A 70 -25.19 -7.52 -8.94
N SER A 71 -26.02 -6.64 -9.48
CA SER A 71 -27.44 -6.56 -9.15
C SER A 71 -28.11 -7.91 -9.41
N LYS A 72 -28.80 -8.45 -8.40
CA LYS A 72 -29.55 -9.71 -8.46
C LYS A 72 -30.93 -9.53 -9.14
N GLU A 73 -31.02 -8.69 -10.16
CA GLU A 73 -32.32 -8.33 -10.77
C GLU A 73 -32.62 -9.00 -12.11
N ASP A 74 -31.74 -9.85 -12.63
CA ASP A 74 -32.08 -10.76 -13.73
C ASP A 74 -32.28 -12.18 -13.23
N ALA A 75 -33.29 -12.35 -12.38
CA ALA A 75 -33.92 -13.64 -12.13
C ALA A 75 -34.75 -14.05 -13.36
N ARG A 76 -34.08 -14.48 -14.43
CA ARG A 76 -34.73 -15.27 -15.48
C ARG A 76 -34.10 -16.66 -15.51
N SER A 77 -34.89 -17.62 -15.07
CA SER A 77 -34.70 -19.06 -15.12
C SER A 77 -33.84 -19.51 -16.31
N VAL A 78 -32.57 -19.79 -16.04
CA VAL A 78 -31.77 -20.70 -16.86
C VAL A 78 -31.19 -21.70 -15.88
N LYS A 79 -31.59 -22.96 -16.07
CA LYS A 79 -31.12 -24.11 -15.31
C LYS A 79 -29.59 -24.03 -15.15
N PRO A 80 -29.01 -24.28 -13.96
CA PRO A 80 -27.58 -24.29 -13.81
C PRO A 80 -27.04 -25.50 -14.57
N THR A 81 -26.56 -25.29 -15.80
CA THR A 81 -25.53 -26.17 -16.33
C THR A 81 -24.31 -25.98 -15.45
N PRO A 82 -23.77 -27.03 -14.82
CA PRO A 82 -22.49 -26.92 -14.14
C PRO A 82 -21.44 -26.76 -15.23
N ILE A 83 -21.21 -25.52 -15.67
CA ILE A 83 -19.91 -25.17 -16.21
C ILE A 83 -18.99 -25.25 -14.99
N GLN A 84 -18.43 -26.44 -14.78
CA GLN A 84 -17.21 -26.60 -14.02
C GLN A 84 -16.28 -25.52 -14.53
N THR A 85 -16.11 -24.46 -13.76
CA THR A 85 -15.04 -23.49 -13.96
C THR A 85 -13.75 -24.26 -13.73
N GLN A 86 -13.28 -24.94 -14.76
CA GLN A 86 -11.89 -25.35 -14.93
C GLN A 86 -11.02 -24.11 -15.14
N LEU A 87 -11.12 -23.15 -14.23
CA LEU A 87 -10.21 -22.02 -14.11
C LEU A 87 -9.16 -22.26 -13.02
N SER A 88 -9.20 -23.43 -12.36
CA SER A 88 -8.17 -23.88 -11.42
C SER A 88 -6.85 -24.26 -12.10
N SER A 89 -6.74 -24.24 -13.44
CA SER A 89 -5.52 -24.64 -14.17
C SER A 89 -4.78 -23.51 -14.89
N LEU A 90 -5.19 -22.24 -14.72
CA LEU A 90 -4.33 -21.09 -15.10
C LEU A 90 -3.47 -20.60 -13.93
N ALA A 91 -3.21 -21.48 -12.96
CA ALA A 91 -1.98 -21.41 -12.16
C ALA A 91 -0.80 -21.78 -13.07
N GLY A 92 -0.54 -20.94 -14.08
CA GLY A 92 0.81 -20.85 -14.64
C GLY A 92 1.79 -20.53 -13.51
N PRO A 93 3.06 -20.93 -13.63
CA PRO A 93 4.05 -20.70 -12.58
C PRO A 93 4.04 -19.21 -12.25
N ARG A 94 3.51 -18.85 -11.08
CA ARG A 94 3.43 -17.46 -10.61
C ARG A 94 4.86 -16.93 -10.62
N PRO A 95 5.24 -16.05 -11.55
CA PRO A 95 6.63 -15.63 -11.65
C PRO A 95 6.83 -14.59 -10.55
N GLY A 96 7.36 -15.03 -9.42
CA GLY A 96 7.81 -14.15 -8.35
C GLY A 96 6.69 -13.56 -7.51
N GLY A 97 6.97 -13.39 -6.21
CA GLY A 97 6.06 -12.66 -5.32
C GLY A 97 5.77 -11.24 -5.82
N SER A 98 4.76 -10.58 -5.25
CA SER A 98 4.46 -9.16 -5.51
C SER A 98 5.70 -8.26 -5.37
N ALA A 99 6.64 -8.63 -4.50
CA ALA A 99 7.93 -7.98 -4.31
C ALA A 99 8.83 -8.00 -5.56
N GLU A 100 8.88 -9.13 -6.30
CA GLU A 100 9.71 -9.25 -7.50
C GLU A 100 9.14 -8.45 -8.67
N LEU A 101 7.82 -8.48 -8.84
CA LEU A 101 7.11 -7.64 -9.81
C LEU A 101 7.32 -6.16 -9.50
N HIS A 102 7.23 -5.78 -8.23
CA HIS A 102 7.48 -4.41 -7.79
C HIS A 102 8.93 -3.97 -8.09
N ARG A 103 9.91 -4.81 -7.75
CA ARG A 103 11.34 -4.57 -8.05
C ARG A 103 11.57 -4.37 -9.55
N ARG A 104 10.98 -5.23 -10.39
CA ARG A 104 11.08 -5.13 -11.85
C ARG A 104 10.48 -3.82 -12.37
N ASN A 105 9.32 -3.42 -11.86
CA ASN A 105 8.66 -2.18 -12.26
C ASN A 105 9.48 -0.94 -11.87
N LEU A 106 10.10 -0.95 -10.67
CA LEU A 106 10.98 0.12 -10.24
C LEU A 106 12.20 0.27 -11.15
N LEU A 107 12.87 -0.85 -11.49
CA LEU A 107 14.01 -0.84 -12.40
C LEU A 107 13.64 -0.32 -13.79
N GLN A 108 12.51 -0.76 -14.34
CA GLN A 108 12.03 -0.31 -15.64
C GLN A 108 11.70 1.19 -15.64
N SER A 109 11.09 1.69 -14.56
CA SER A 109 10.78 3.10 -14.40
C SER A 109 12.05 3.96 -14.32
N LEU A 110 13.06 3.52 -13.56
CA LEU A 110 14.35 4.20 -13.44
C LEU A 110 15.09 4.26 -14.78
N GLN A 111 15.18 3.14 -15.50
CA GLN A 111 15.82 3.09 -16.82
C GLN A 111 15.18 4.07 -17.81
N ARG A 112 13.84 4.12 -17.83
CA ARG A 112 13.09 5.07 -18.67
C ARG A 112 13.41 6.51 -18.30
N ARG A 113 13.39 6.85 -17.00
CA ARG A 113 13.71 8.20 -16.53
C ARG A 113 15.15 8.60 -16.87
N LEU A 114 16.08 7.66 -16.79
CA LEU A 114 17.49 7.87 -17.12
C LEU A 114 17.68 8.12 -18.62
N ALA A 115 16.97 7.38 -19.49
CA ALA A 115 16.97 7.64 -20.92
C ALA A 115 16.42 9.04 -21.27
N ILE A 116 15.35 9.47 -20.59
CA ILE A 116 14.79 10.82 -20.75
C ILE A 116 15.76 11.88 -20.24
N ALA A 117 16.36 11.68 -19.07
CA ALA A 117 17.34 12.62 -18.50
C ALA A 117 18.58 12.77 -19.40
N LYS A 118 19.07 11.67 -19.98
CA LYS A 118 20.14 11.65 -20.99
C LYS A 118 19.76 12.46 -22.22
N ALA A 119 18.57 12.23 -22.78
CA ALA A 119 18.09 12.96 -23.96
C ALA A 119 17.94 14.47 -23.68
N LYS A 120 17.58 14.84 -22.44
CA LYS A 120 17.47 16.23 -21.99
C LYS A 120 18.80 16.86 -21.60
N GLY A 121 19.85 16.07 -21.39
CA GLY A 121 21.15 16.56 -20.90
C GLY A 121 21.15 16.96 -19.41
N ASP A 122 20.17 16.52 -18.63
CA ASP A 122 20.02 16.90 -17.22
C ASP A 122 20.98 16.08 -16.33
N ARG A 123 22.16 16.66 -16.09
CA ARG A 123 23.26 16.01 -15.36
C ARG A 123 22.92 15.71 -13.90
N TYR A 124 22.19 16.61 -13.25
CA TYR A 124 21.82 16.44 -11.85
C TYR A 124 20.85 15.27 -11.68
N LEU A 125 19.81 15.24 -12.52
CA LEU A 125 18.83 14.15 -12.51
C LEU A 125 19.46 12.80 -12.87
N MET A 126 20.44 12.77 -13.78
CA MET A 126 21.15 11.52 -14.10
C MET A 126 21.92 10.96 -12.90
N LEU A 127 22.63 11.80 -12.15
CA LEU A 127 23.39 11.38 -10.96
C LEU A 127 22.46 10.79 -9.89
N GLN A 128 21.36 11.49 -9.60
CA GLN A 128 20.38 11.02 -8.62
C GLN A 128 19.77 9.67 -9.02
N LEU A 129 19.41 9.49 -10.30
CA LEU A 129 18.84 8.23 -10.79
C LEU A 129 19.86 7.07 -10.79
N GLN A 130 21.15 7.37 -10.91
CA GLN A 130 22.21 6.37 -10.78
C GLN A 130 22.35 5.91 -9.33
N GLU A 131 22.35 6.82 -8.37
CA GLU A 131 22.37 6.50 -6.94
C GLU A 131 21.17 5.63 -6.53
N GLU A 132 19.95 6.02 -6.96
CA GLU A 132 18.73 5.23 -6.71
C GLU A 132 18.84 3.80 -7.28
N LEU A 133 19.51 3.64 -8.43
CA LEU A 133 19.74 2.32 -9.06
C LEU A 133 20.75 1.48 -8.27
N GLU A 134 21.81 2.09 -7.74
CA GLU A 134 22.81 1.42 -6.91
C GLU A 134 22.20 0.92 -5.59
N VAL A 135 21.36 1.75 -4.96
CA VAL A 135 20.62 1.37 -3.74
C VAL A 135 19.70 0.18 -4.01
N LEU A 136 18.97 0.21 -5.12
CA LEU A 136 17.99 -0.82 -5.45
C LEU A 136 18.66 -2.15 -5.85
N THR A 137 19.83 -2.09 -6.48
CA THR A 137 20.63 -3.27 -6.84
C THR A 137 21.40 -3.85 -5.65
N GLY A 138 21.55 -3.10 -4.55
CA GLY A 138 22.18 -3.56 -3.31
C GLY A 138 23.72 -3.53 -3.36
N ALA A 139 24.32 -2.81 -4.33
CA ALA A 139 25.76 -2.77 -4.52
C ALA A 139 26.54 -2.02 -3.41
N VAL A 140 25.83 -1.31 -2.53
CA VAL A 140 26.43 -0.44 -1.50
C VAL A 140 26.65 -1.15 -0.15
N LEU A 141 25.98 -2.27 0.12
CA LEU A 141 26.08 -2.97 1.42
C LEU A 141 27.27 -3.95 1.56
N SER A 142 28.08 -4.16 0.51
CA SER A 142 29.27 -5.03 0.60
C SER A 142 30.60 -4.28 0.77
N LYS A 143 30.62 -2.94 0.64
CA LYS A 143 31.85 -2.15 0.74
C LYS A 143 32.11 -1.56 2.14
N SER A 144 31.16 -1.64 3.08
CA SER A 144 31.31 -1.07 4.44
C SER A 144 31.37 -2.10 5.57
N CYS A 145 31.27 -3.41 5.29
CA CYS A 145 31.23 -4.46 6.32
C CYS A 145 32.60 -5.15 6.58
N GLY A 146 33.71 -4.62 6.06
CA GLY A 146 35.01 -5.31 6.05
C GLY A 146 36.16 -4.69 6.84
N GLU A 147 36.10 -3.43 7.26
CA GLU A 147 37.25 -2.76 7.89
C GLU A 147 36.79 -1.83 9.01
N ASN A 148 36.44 -2.39 10.17
CA ASN A 148 36.49 -1.69 11.46
C ASN A 148 36.68 -2.68 12.62
N ALA A 149 37.36 -3.81 12.36
CA ALA A 149 37.90 -4.66 13.40
C ALA A 149 39.39 -4.34 13.54
N SER A 150 39.83 -3.97 14.75
CA SER A 150 41.24 -3.95 15.23
C SER A 150 41.94 -2.62 15.48
N ILE A 151 41.25 -1.50 15.72
CA ILE A 151 41.92 -0.35 16.36
C ILE A 151 40.99 0.26 17.41
N LEU A 152 41.22 -0.12 18.68
CA LEU A 152 41.18 0.72 19.90
C LEU A 152 41.11 -0.15 21.17
N TYR A 153 42.07 -1.06 21.31
CA TYR A 153 42.55 -1.50 22.63
C TYR A 153 44.06 -1.29 22.68
N ARG A 154 44.50 -0.05 22.92
CA ARG A 154 45.77 0.26 23.59
C ARG A 154 45.67 1.64 24.23
N LEU A 155 46.24 1.74 25.44
CA LEU A 155 46.53 2.94 26.22
C LEU A 155 45.47 3.40 27.23
N ILE A 156 45.22 2.56 28.24
CA ILE A 156 45.21 3.02 29.64
C ILE A 156 46.03 2.00 30.44
N ASP A 157 47.30 2.34 30.65
CA ASP A 157 48.10 2.20 31.88
C ASP A 157 49.50 2.78 31.63
#